data_AF-C3YFM6-F1
#
_entry.id   AF-C3YFM6-F1
#
_cell.length_a   1.000
_cell.length_b   1.000
_cell.length_c   1.000
_cell.angle_alpha   90.00
_cell.angle_beta   90.00
_cell.angle_gamma   90.00
#
_symmetry.space_group_name_H-M   'P 1'
#
loop_
_entity.id
_entity.type
_entity.pdbx_description
1 polymer ?
#
loop_
_entity_poly.entity_id
_entity_poly.type
_entity_poly.pdbx_seq_one_letter_code
_entity_poly.pdbx_strand_id
1 'polypeptide(L)'
;MDRQRIEAFFVILLLFVVFACGQRSARSTGGTTAPPAQFIVLQAERGREGYLTSPGFPENYPNRTNIKWRIEAGNGDVVHLAFDHFDLERRQVLKRNCSWDFVAVYDHNNNLKDKFCGKVLPPEVESSSTVLSVAFVSDATVSRSGFSARYWASDAPALEIMPAGAMGSVNFVPFDVPDEFYNYCKDLDFDSVAIPNFYGHESVSEILTSRQWQEMTTVDRSCHPQIQPFLCSLLMPRYTTRNELPCQSWCREVKSSCSSTDIDCESLPITGCVNLEPPEDCYYGNGENYRGVGTLPEGSGKTCLNWTNVLEPLFGQFKSHLDWVDKRENYCRNLGLGFFYQEPFCFVRTVFDGEEYPLPTPCGLKPCDVPGCGLPPVVESGSRSPVQNFYRVGESVSISCDVGYVIEDDDMSITCAGDGTWNKEYLRCTVDHRLQLANTLLASERYSPQLAPSRNQVNVIFEAAVVEIIDADEKNENMFASIAFRLRWRDNRLFWTPTKYGGVSELVVTTKDVWIPKVFLQRK
;
A
#
# COMPACT_ATOMS: atom_id res chain seq x y z
N MET A 1 -47.08 31.28 -10.40
CA MET A 1 -45.88 30.69 -9.78
C MET A 1 -45.80 31.24 -8.38
N ASP A 2 -45.87 30.35 -7.40
CA ASP A 2 -45.64 30.65 -5.99
C ASP A 2 -44.21 31.11 -5.74
N ARG A 3 -43.94 31.58 -4.52
CA ARG A 3 -42.59 31.77 -3.98
C ARG A 3 -42.52 31.17 -2.58
N GLN A 4 -41.49 30.36 -2.31
CA GLN A 4 -41.29 29.68 -1.03
C GLN A 4 -40.29 30.45 -0.12
N ARG A 5 -40.07 29.96 1.11
CA ARG A 5 -39.31 30.63 2.18
C ARG A 5 -37.93 29.98 2.41
N ILE A 6 -37.02 30.73 3.03
CA ILE A 6 -35.82 30.21 3.71
C ILE A 6 -35.69 30.90 5.09
N GLU A 7 -35.21 30.17 6.10
CA GLU A 7 -34.90 30.65 7.46
C GLU A 7 -33.52 30.11 7.92
N ALA A 8 -32.84 30.79 8.86
CA ALA A 8 -31.52 30.38 9.36
C ALA A 8 -31.12 31.04 10.71
N PHE A 9 -30.27 30.38 11.51
CA PHE A 9 -29.70 30.86 12.81
C PHE A 9 -28.20 30.48 12.98
N PHE A 10 -27.50 31.09 13.95
CA PHE A 10 -26.02 31.02 14.15
C PHE A 10 -25.59 31.41 15.59
N VAL A 11 -24.36 31.03 16.03
CA VAL A 11 -23.36 31.81 16.84
C VAL A 11 -22.04 31.01 17.07
N ILE A 12 -20.94 31.63 17.57
CA ILE A 12 -19.52 31.27 17.31
C ILE A 12 -18.59 31.14 18.57
N LEU A 13 -17.45 30.44 18.36
CA LEU A 13 -16.25 30.07 19.17
C LEU A 13 -15.44 31.15 19.96
N LEU A 14 -14.52 30.75 20.89
CA LEU A 14 -13.05 31.10 20.92
C LEU A 14 -12.17 30.47 22.08
N LEU A 15 -10.85 30.80 22.11
CA LEU A 15 -9.64 30.10 22.70
C LEU A 15 -9.09 30.68 24.07
N PHE A 16 -8.05 30.19 24.81
CA PHE A 16 -6.57 30.05 24.53
C PHE A 16 -5.71 29.22 25.59
N VAL A 17 -4.35 29.40 25.70
CA VAL A 17 -3.25 28.39 26.00
C VAL A 17 -2.10 28.90 26.96
N VAL A 18 -1.16 28.05 27.49
CA VAL A 18 0.31 28.24 27.90
C VAL A 18 0.80 27.32 29.09
N PHE A 19 2.09 27.01 29.43
CA PHE A 19 3.28 26.38 28.77
C PHE A 19 4.47 26.06 29.78
N ALA A 20 5.55 25.32 29.39
CA ALA A 20 6.95 25.20 29.99
C ALA A 20 7.24 24.31 31.27
N CYS A 21 8.46 23.87 31.70
CA CYS A 21 9.79 23.45 31.11
C CYS A 21 10.79 22.86 32.21
N GLY A 22 11.93 22.18 31.89
CA GLY A 22 13.00 21.70 32.85
C GLY A 22 14.19 20.86 32.26
N GLN A 23 15.35 20.69 32.96
CA GLN A 23 16.65 20.02 32.50
C GLN A 23 17.47 19.38 33.69
N ARG A 24 18.72 18.79 33.71
CA ARG A 24 19.96 18.45 32.89
C ARG A 24 20.88 17.49 33.78
N SER A 25 22.11 16.93 33.56
CA SER A 25 23.12 16.63 32.47
C SER A 25 24.31 15.70 32.96
N ALA A 26 25.20 15.19 32.05
CA ALA A 26 26.63 14.73 32.20
C ALA A 26 27.06 13.50 33.09
N ARG A 27 28.23 12.81 32.94
CA ARG A 27 29.23 12.52 31.84
C ARG A 27 30.32 11.47 32.29
N SER A 28 31.05 10.84 31.34
CA SER A 28 32.48 10.36 31.42
C SER A 28 32.81 8.98 32.09
N THR A 29 33.93 8.24 31.85
CA THR A 29 34.92 8.05 30.72
C THR A 29 35.91 6.87 31.01
N GLY A 30 36.48 6.17 30.00
CA GLY A 30 37.77 5.42 30.10
C GLY A 30 37.87 4.00 29.46
N GLY A 31 39.07 3.55 29.06
CA GLY A 31 39.36 2.19 28.51
C GLY A 31 40.87 1.89 28.30
N THR A 32 41.27 0.64 27.95
CA THR A 32 42.65 0.19 27.54
C THR A 32 42.58 -1.24 26.89
N THR A 33 43.67 -1.75 26.29
CA THR A 33 43.74 -2.81 25.25
C THR A 33 44.46 -4.13 25.63
N ALA A 34 44.52 -5.09 24.66
CA ALA A 34 45.22 -6.40 24.62
C ALA A 34 44.48 -7.60 25.29
N PRO A 35 44.78 -8.89 24.96
CA PRO A 35 45.81 -9.47 24.05
C PRO A 35 45.17 -10.29 22.87
N PRO A 36 45.89 -11.10 22.05
CA PRO A 36 45.27 -11.83 20.92
C PRO A 36 44.53 -13.11 21.36
N ALA A 37 43.53 -13.52 20.59
CA ALA A 37 42.58 -14.57 20.97
C ALA A 37 43.12 -16.00 20.77
N GLN A 38 42.98 -16.84 21.79
CA GLN A 38 43.11 -18.29 21.69
C GLN A 38 41.80 -18.91 21.19
N PHE A 39 41.89 -20.06 20.50
CA PHE A 39 40.75 -20.87 20.08
C PHE A 39 40.85 -22.26 20.71
N ILE A 40 39.71 -22.80 21.15
CA ILE A 40 39.54 -24.19 21.58
C ILE A 40 39.04 -24.98 20.36
N VAL A 41 39.83 -25.93 19.86
CA VAL A 41 39.40 -26.76 18.72
C VAL A 41 38.58 -27.94 19.22
N LEU A 42 37.42 -28.17 18.60
CA LEU A 42 36.52 -29.30 18.81
C LEU A 42 36.39 -30.08 17.50
N GLN A 43 36.08 -31.38 17.58
CA GLN A 43 35.84 -32.22 16.41
C GLN A 43 34.39 -32.71 16.41
N ALA A 44 33.73 -32.63 15.25
CA ALA A 44 32.38 -33.12 15.01
C ALA A 44 32.42 -34.44 14.23
N GLU A 45 31.62 -35.42 14.64
CA GLU A 45 31.57 -36.77 14.08
C GLU A 45 30.14 -37.09 13.61
N ARG A 46 29.98 -37.94 12.60
CA ARG A 46 28.66 -38.38 12.13
C ARG A 46 28.00 -39.32 13.14
N GLY A 47 26.69 -39.18 13.34
CA GLY A 47 25.92 -40.05 14.24
C GLY A 47 26.29 -39.91 15.72
N ARG A 48 27.02 -38.85 16.10
CA ARG A 48 27.46 -38.59 17.46
C ARG A 48 27.46 -37.09 17.74
N GLU A 49 26.96 -36.72 18.91
CA GLU A 49 26.91 -35.34 19.35
C GLU A 49 28.08 -35.02 20.30
N GLY A 50 28.73 -33.90 20.05
CA GLY A 50 29.52 -33.19 21.05
C GLY A 50 28.70 -32.06 21.68
N TYR A 51 29.18 -31.53 22.80
CA TYR A 51 28.51 -30.47 23.56
C TYR A 51 29.52 -29.38 23.92
N LEU A 52 29.10 -28.12 23.85
CA LEU A 52 29.87 -26.97 24.32
C LEU A 52 28.97 -26.02 25.11
N THR A 53 29.48 -25.48 26.20
CA THR A 53 28.71 -24.67 27.17
C THR A 53 29.45 -23.37 27.51
N SER A 54 28.71 -22.36 27.98
CA SER A 54 29.32 -21.22 28.65
C SER A 54 30.03 -21.67 29.94
N PRO A 55 31.19 -21.09 30.32
CA PRO A 55 31.86 -21.42 31.58
C PRO A 55 30.92 -21.23 32.77
N GLY A 56 30.90 -22.20 33.68
CA GLY A 56 30.03 -22.20 34.86
C GLY A 56 28.67 -22.89 34.68
N PHE A 57 28.19 -23.09 33.44
CA PHE A 57 26.88 -23.71 33.17
C PHE A 57 26.67 -25.02 33.96
N PRO A 58 25.52 -25.22 34.64
CA PRO A 58 24.28 -24.41 34.60
C PRO A 58 24.26 -23.18 35.51
N GLU A 59 25.33 -22.92 36.28
CA GLU A 59 25.46 -21.69 37.07
C GLU A 59 25.82 -20.47 36.20
N ASN A 60 25.67 -19.29 36.79
CA ASN A 60 25.95 -18.02 36.13
C ASN A 60 27.40 -17.91 35.62
N TYR A 61 27.58 -17.48 34.36
CA TYR A 61 28.90 -17.33 33.74
C TYR A 61 29.77 -16.20 34.31
N PRO A 62 31.11 -16.24 34.12
CA PRO A 62 31.96 -15.12 34.48
C PRO A 62 31.74 -13.89 33.57
N ASN A 63 31.64 -12.71 34.18
CA ASN A 63 31.75 -11.43 33.48
C ASN A 63 33.14 -11.33 32.80
N ARG A 64 33.24 -10.58 31.70
CA ARG A 64 34.46 -10.38 30.89
C ARG A 64 35.03 -11.66 30.26
N THR A 65 34.18 -12.65 30.02
CA THR A 65 34.54 -13.85 29.26
C THR A 65 34.73 -13.49 27.78
N ASN A 66 35.72 -14.09 27.13
CA ASN A 66 35.89 -14.07 25.67
C ASN A 66 36.53 -15.39 25.25
N ILE A 67 35.69 -16.37 24.90
CA ILE A 67 36.11 -17.73 24.54
C ILE A 67 35.63 -18.02 23.13
N LYS A 68 36.50 -18.66 22.34
CA LYS A 68 36.20 -19.09 20.98
C LYS A 68 36.41 -20.58 20.85
N TRP A 69 35.38 -21.26 20.37
CA TRP A 69 35.47 -22.64 19.89
C TRP A 69 35.55 -22.65 18.37
N ARG A 70 36.31 -23.59 17.83
CA ARG A 70 36.40 -23.88 16.41
C ARG A 70 36.06 -25.35 16.24
N ILE A 71 34.85 -25.62 15.77
CA ILE A 71 34.33 -26.97 15.54
C ILE A 71 34.69 -27.35 14.11
N GLU A 72 35.36 -28.47 13.92
CA GLU A 72 35.77 -28.97 12.62
C GLU A 72 35.18 -30.37 12.38
N ALA A 73 34.65 -30.62 11.19
CA ALA A 73 34.11 -31.92 10.78
C ALA A 73 35.06 -32.62 9.79
N GLY A 74 35.07 -33.96 9.83
CA GLY A 74 35.86 -34.78 8.91
C GLY A 74 35.24 -34.87 7.51
N ASN A 75 35.95 -35.52 6.59
CA ASN A 75 35.42 -36.08 5.33
C ASN A 75 34.67 -35.17 4.33
N GLY A 76 34.59 -33.85 4.57
CA GLY A 76 33.79 -32.92 3.76
C GLY A 76 32.41 -32.59 4.35
N ASP A 77 32.12 -33.11 5.54
CA ASP A 77 30.86 -32.96 6.28
C ASP A 77 30.58 -31.50 6.71
N VAL A 78 29.31 -31.16 6.94
CA VAL A 78 28.94 -29.87 7.58
C VAL A 78 28.73 -30.04 9.08
N VAL A 79 29.07 -28.99 9.83
CA VAL A 79 28.83 -28.87 11.27
C VAL A 79 27.44 -28.25 11.51
N HIS A 80 26.62 -28.94 12.29
CA HIS A 80 25.40 -28.40 12.86
C HIS A 80 25.64 -27.92 14.30
N LEU A 81 24.92 -26.87 14.72
CA LEU A 81 24.93 -26.34 16.08
C LEU A 81 23.51 -25.96 16.50
N ALA A 82 22.97 -26.65 17.50
CA ALA A 82 21.69 -26.32 18.13
C ALA A 82 21.88 -25.99 19.62
N PHE A 83 21.02 -25.13 20.18
CA PHE A 83 21.09 -24.73 21.58
C PHE A 83 19.99 -25.42 22.39
N ASP A 84 20.38 -26.12 23.46
CA ASP A 84 19.46 -26.78 24.40
C ASP A 84 18.99 -25.82 25.51
N HIS A 85 19.85 -24.87 25.88
CA HIS A 85 19.55 -23.81 26.86
C HIS A 85 20.22 -22.51 26.42
N PHE A 86 19.55 -21.37 26.62
CA PHE A 86 20.09 -20.05 26.29
C PHE A 86 19.49 -18.92 27.14
N ASP A 87 20.32 -18.31 27.98
CA ASP A 87 20.02 -17.18 28.87
C ASP A 87 21.29 -16.32 29.03
N LEU A 88 21.41 -15.28 28.19
CA LEU A 88 22.47 -14.27 28.25
C LEU A 88 21.91 -12.89 28.58
N GLU A 89 22.74 -11.98 29.09
CA GLU A 89 22.31 -10.60 29.24
C GLU A 89 22.04 -9.92 27.89
N ARG A 90 21.21 -8.87 27.92
CA ARG A 90 20.63 -8.28 26.71
C ARG A 90 20.19 -6.85 26.96
N ARG A 91 20.68 -5.93 26.12
CA ARG A 91 20.31 -4.52 26.15
C ARG A 91 18.83 -4.31 25.81
N GLN A 92 18.03 -4.06 26.83
CA GLN A 92 16.55 -4.05 26.73
C GLN A 92 15.98 -3.00 25.75
N VAL A 93 16.71 -1.91 25.49
CA VAL A 93 16.21 -0.71 24.80
C VAL A 93 16.17 -0.85 23.26
N LEU A 94 16.93 -1.77 22.64
CA LEU A 94 16.95 -1.96 21.18
C LEU A 94 16.90 -3.45 20.82
N LYS A 95 15.84 -3.88 20.13
CA LYS A 95 15.37 -5.28 20.13
C LYS A 95 16.32 -6.35 19.54
N ARG A 96 17.42 -6.00 18.87
CA ARG A 96 18.42 -6.97 18.36
C ARG A 96 19.90 -6.57 18.52
N ASN A 97 20.23 -5.49 19.24
CA ASN A 97 21.64 -5.08 19.36
C ASN A 97 22.33 -5.78 20.54
N CYS A 98 22.71 -7.05 20.33
CA CYS A 98 23.47 -7.89 21.26
C CYS A 98 24.87 -7.31 21.47
N SER A 99 24.96 -6.38 22.43
CA SER A 99 26.07 -5.42 22.61
C SER A 99 26.63 -5.39 24.04
N TRP A 100 26.00 -6.13 24.96
CA TRP A 100 26.56 -6.54 26.24
C TRP A 100 27.08 -7.97 26.03
N ASP A 101 26.37 -8.97 26.55
CA ASP A 101 26.72 -10.38 26.38
C ASP A 101 26.16 -10.98 25.09
N PHE A 102 26.89 -11.92 24.48
CA PHE A 102 26.46 -12.59 23.24
C PHE A 102 27.22 -13.89 22.92
N VAL A 103 26.57 -14.76 22.15
CA VAL A 103 27.24 -15.77 21.31
C VAL A 103 27.18 -15.31 19.85
N ALA A 104 28.33 -15.21 19.19
CA ALA A 104 28.44 -14.94 17.76
C ALA A 104 28.89 -16.21 17.04
N VAL A 105 28.22 -16.56 15.94
CA VAL A 105 28.53 -17.77 15.14
C VAL A 105 29.05 -17.35 13.77
N TYR A 106 30.20 -17.90 13.41
CA TYR A 106 30.94 -17.59 12.20
C TYR A 106 31.14 -18.82 11.32
N ASP A 107 30.94 -18.65 10.03
CA ASP A 107 31.19 -19.65 8.99
C ASP A 107 32.63 -19.54 8.45
N HIS A 108 32.88 -20.21 7.32
CA HIS A 108 34.09 -20.10 6.54
C HIS A 108 34.56 -18.65 6.35
N ASN A 109 35.89 -18.45 6.30
CA ASN A 109 36.55 -17.14 6.24
C ASN A 109 36.22 -16.16 7.41
N ASN A 110 35.64 -16.64 8.51
CA ASN A 110 35.12 -15.83 9.63
C ASN A 110 33.94 -14.93 9.23
N ASN A 111 33.12 -15.34 8.25
CA ASN A 111 31.88 -14.62 7.93
C ASN A 111 30.87 -14.77 9.09
N LEU A 112 30.35 -13.68 9.63
CA LEU A 112 29.38 -13.72 10.74
C LEU A 112 28.01 -14.16 10.21
N LYS A 113 27.49 -15.31 10.66
CA LYS A 113 26.14 -15.76 10.32
C LYS A 113 25.09 -15.01 11.14
N ASP A 114 25.20 -15.06 12.47
CA ASP A 114 24.30 -14.35 13.38
C ASP A 114 24.95 -14.13 14.77
N LYS A 115 24.30 -13.34 15.63
CA LYS A 115 24.76 -12.91 16.94
C LYS A 115 23.61 -12.90 17.97
N PHE A 116 23.61 -13.89 18.85
CA PHE A 116 22.52 -14.20 19.78
C PHE A 116 22.73 -13.64 21.19
N CYS A 117 21.65 -13.20 21.85
CA CYS A 117 21.63 -12.78 23.26
C CYS A 117 20.20 -12.75 23.84
N GLY A 118 20.06 -12.78 25.17
CA GLY A 118 18.77 -12.86 25.86
C GLY A 118 18.36 -14.29 26.23
N LYS A 119 17.05 -14.49 26.46
CA LYS A 119 16.42 -15.73 26.94
C LYS A 119 15.65 -16.53 25.88
N VAL A 120 15.88 -16.24 24.60
CA VAL A 120 15.21 -16.94 23.49
C VAL A 120 16.25 -17.91 22.90
N LEU A 121 15.89 -19.18 22.80
CA LEU A 121 16.71 -20.19 22.13
C LEU A 121 16.99 -19.74 20.67
N PRO A 122 18.27 -19.68 20.25
CA PRO A 122 18.61 -19.45 18.86
C PRO A 122 18.06 -20.56 17.93
N PRO A 123 17.83 -20.27 16.64
CA PRO A 123 17.65 -21.30 15.63
C PRO A 123 18.91 -22.17 15.52
N GLU A 124 18.75 -23.38 14.97
CA GLU A 124 19.88 -24.22 14.58
C GLU A 124 20.73 -23.53 13.49
N VAL A 125 22.05 -23.72 13.56
CA VAL A 125 23.01 -23.16 12.61
C VAL A 125 23.84 -24.27 11.97
N GLU A 126 23.62 -24.50 10.68
CA GLU A 126 24.47 -25.31 9.81
C GLU A 126 25.63 -24.44 9.23
N SER A 127 26.83 -25.00 9.08
CA SER A 127 27.98 -24.35 8.42
C SER A 127 28.00 -24.61 6.91
N SER A 128 28.42 -23.64 6.09
CA SER A 128 28.65 -23.84 4.65
C SER A 128 30.02 -24.44 4.31
N SER A 129 30.71 -25.07 5.27
CA SER A 129 32.01 -25.73 5.10
C SER A 129 32.26 -26.73 6.24
N THR A 130 33.40 -27.44 6.22
CA THR A 130 33.82 -28.35 7.31
C THR A 130 34.16 -27.66 8.64
N VAL A 131 33.93 -26.36 8.79
CA VAL A 131 34.31 -25.59 9.99
C VAL A 131 33.24 -24.57 10.39
N LEU A 132 32.82 -24.62 11.65
CA LEU A 132 32.00 -23.59 12.30
C LEU A 132 32.78 -23.01 13.49
N SER A 133 32.82 -21.68 13.63
CA SER A 133 33.49 -21.01 14.75
C SER A 133 32.48 -20.26 15.64
N VAL A 134 32.48 -20.57 16.94
CA VAL A 134 31.54 -20.03 17.92
C VAL A 134 32.30 -19.17 18.91
N ALA A 135 31.88 -17.93 19.15
CA ALA A 135 32.52 -17.02 20.11
C ALA A 135 31.52 -16.55 21.17
N PHE A 136 31.75 -16.89 22.43
CA PHE A 136 31.03 -16.33 23.58
C PHE A 136 31.80 -15.16 24.17
N VAL A 137 31.11 -14.02 24.35
CA VAL A 137 31.66 -12.81 24.95
C VAL A 137 30.69 -12.27 25.99
N SER A 138 31.21 -11.85 27.15
CA SER A 138 30.44 -11.12 28.17
C SER A 138 31.12 -9.81 28.60
N ASP A 139 30.33 -8.86 29.08
CA ASP A 139 30.75 -7.51 29.48
C ASP A 139 31.20 -7.44 30.96
N ALA A 140 31.41 -6.25 31.52
CA ALA A 140 31.87 -6.10 32.90
C ALA A 140 30.81 -6.46 33.97
N THR A 141 29.53 -6.63 33.60
CA THR A 141 28.38 -6.61 34.51
C THR A 141 27.32 -7.70 34.20
N VAL A 142 26.42 -7.93 35.16
CA VAL A 142 25.17 -8.73 35.07
C VAL A 142 25.25 -10.08 34.31
N SER A 143 25.77 -11.13 34.96
CA SER A 143 25.66 -12.49 34.43
C SER A 143 24.23 -13.06 34.42
N ARG A 144 24.06 -14.08 33.56
CA ARG A 144 22.91 -14.99 33.45
C ARG A 144 23.34 -16.46 33.43
N SER A 145 22.39 -17.40 33.37
CA SER A 145 22.67 -18.84 33.47
C SER A 145 23.40 -19.44 32.27
N GLY A 146 23.61 -18.67 31.20
CA GLY A 146 24.50 -19.02 30.11
C GLY A 146 23.82 -19.86 29.03
N PHE A 147 24.56 -20.77 28.43
CA PHE A 147 24.04 -21.64 27.38
C PHE A 147 24.68 -23.02 27.36
N SER A 148 23.92 -23.96 26.82
CA SER A 148 24.39 -25.28 26.41
C SER A 148 24.01 -25.49 24.95
N ALA A 149 24.98 -25.92 24.14
CA ALA A 149 24.78 -26.22 22.73
C ALA A 149 25.34 -27.59 22.37
N ARG A 150 24.57 -28.33 21.58
CA ARG A 150 24.88 -29.62 20.97
C ARG A 150 25.36 -29.38 19.54
N TYR A 151 26.39 -30.10 19.13
CA TYR A 151 26.95 -30.02 17.78
C TYR A 151 27.26 -31.42 17.24
N TRP A 152 27.07 -31.63 15.94
CA TRP A 152 27.32 -32.91 15.27
C TRP A 152 27.76 -32.66 13.83
N ALA A 153 28.29 -33.69 13.17
CA ALA A 153 28.52 -33.67 11.73
C ALA A 153 27.42 -34.45 11.00
N SER A 154 27.06 -33.98 9.81
CA SER A 154 26.20 -34.67 8.84
C SER A 154 26.94 -34.79 7.51
N ASP A 155 26.47 -35.65 6.60
CA ASP A 155 26.80 -35.44 5.19
C ASP A 155 26.49 -33.98 4.84
N ALA A 156 27.46 -33.26 4.26
CA ALA A 156 27.15 -32.01 3.60
C ALA A 156 25.97 -32.27 2.65
N PRO A 157 24.87 -31.48 2.72
CA PRO A 157 23.71 -31.73 1.90
C PRO A 157 24.16 -31.82 0.45
N ALA A 158 23.76 -32.90 -0.23
CA ALA A 158 24.24 -33.26 -1.56
C ALA A 158 23.67 -32.32 -2.63
N LEU A 159 24.10 -31.06 -2.55
CA LEU A 159 24.12 -30.13 -3.64
C LEU A 159 24.93 -30.80 -4.75
N GLU A 160 24.26 -31.18 -5.85
CA GLU A 160 24.95 -31.36 -7.12
C GLU A 160 25.36 -29.97 -7.62
N ILE A 161 26.45 -29.46 -7.02
CA ILE A 161 27.01 -28.15 -7.35
C ILE A 161 27.57 -28.24 -8.77
N MET A 162 26.79 -27.78 -9.76
CA MET A 162 27.37 -27.22 -10.97
C MET A 162 28.34 -26.10 -10.52
N PRO A 163 29.66 -26.22 -10.78
CA PRO A 163 30.66 -25.48 -10.04
C PRO A 163 30.52 -23.97 -10.22
N ALA A 164 30.51 -23.26 -9.08
CA ALA A 164 30.60 -21.80 -8.99
C ALA A 164 31.96 -21.31 -9.56
N GLY A 165 31.98 -21.19 -10.88
CA GLY A 165 33.18 -21.03 -11.71
C GLY A 165 32.87 -21.15 -13.21
N ALA A 166 31.78 -21.84 -13.58
CA ALA A 166 31.29 -21.96 -14.96
C ALA A 166 30.64 -20.68 -15.54
N MET A 167 31.04 -19.47 -15.08
CA MET A 167 30.84 -18.25 -15.87
C MET A 167 31.96 -18.03 -16.90
N GLY A 168 32.89 -18.98 -17.01
CA GLY A 168 33.73 -19.15 -18.18
C GLY A 168 32.99 -19.91 -19.30
N SER A 169 32.43 -19.16 -20.24
CA SER A 169 32.04 -19.65 -21.58
C SER A 169 31.11 -20.88 -21.64
N VAL A 170 29.93 -20.81 -21.01
CA VAL A 170 28.83 -21.71 -21.38
C VAL A 170 28.45 -21.40 -22.84
N ASN A 171 28.71 -22.35 -23.74
CA ASN A 171 28.30 -22.26 -25.13
C ASN A 171 26.80 -22.56 -25.23
N PHE A 172 25.97 -21.56 -24.96
CA PHE A 172 24.56 -21.58 -25.32
C PHE A 172 24.44 -21.84 -26.83
N VAL A 173 23.97 -23.02 -27.23
CA VAL A 173 23.76 -23.39 -28.64
C VAL A 173 22.37 -22.93 -29.06
N PRO A 174 22.23 -21.91 -29.92
CA PRO A 174 20.93 -21.57 -30.50
C PRO A 174 20.55 -22.67 -31.50
N PHE A 175 19.27 -23.02 -31.53
CA PHE A 175 18.72 -24.00 -32.47
C PHE A 175 17.35 -23.54 -32.98
N ASP A 176 16.96 -24.05 -34.15
CA ASP A 176 15.65 -23.78 -34.75
C ASP A 176 14.53 -24.43 -33.91
N VAL A 177 13.46 -23.65 -33.67
CA VAL A 177 12.37 -24.04 -32.77
C VAL A 177 11.31 -24.83 -33.55
N PRO A 178 10.87 -26.03 -33.11
CA PRO A 178 9.86 -26.81 -33.80
C PRO A 178 8.52 -26.08 -33.94
N ASP A 179 7.84 -26.24 -35.08
CA ASP A 179 6.58 -25.54 -35.39
C ASP A 179 5.53 -25.67 -34.29
N GLU A 180 5.31 -26.87 -33.75
CA GLU A 180 4.30 -27.12 -32.69
C GLU A 180 4.60 -26.33 -31.40
N PHE A 181 5.89 -26.20 -31.09
CA PHE A 181 6.41 -25.54 -29.89
C PHE A 181 6.43 -24.02 -30.06
N TYR A 182 6.87 -23.53 -31.24
CA TYR A 182 6.77 -22.14 -31.64
C TYR A 182 5.30 -21.67 -31.63
N ASN A 183 4.38 -22.40 -32.24
CA ASN A 183 2.95 -22.04 -32.29
C ASN A 183 2.28 -22.00 -30.90
N TYR A 184 2.77 -22.77 -29.91
CA TYR A 184 2.25 -22.70 -28.54
C TYR A 184 2.79 -21.48 -27.78
N CYS A 185 4.04 -21.06 -28.00
CA CYS A 185 4.70 -20.01 -27.21
C CYS A 185 4.90 -18.66 -27.89
N LYS A 186 4.62 -18.53 -29.21
CA LYS A 186 4.73 -17.33 -30.09
C LYS A 186 4.29 -15.96 -29.54
N ASP A 187 3.54 -15.93 -28.45
CA ASP A 187 3.06 -14.71 -27.79
C ASP A 187 4.15 -14.14 -26.85
N LEU A 188 5.28 -14.85 -26.71
CA LEU A 188 6.57 -14.36 -26.22
C LEU A 188 7.48 -13.96 -27.40
N ASP A 189 8.25 -12.88 -27.20
CA ASP A 189 9.31 -12.41 -28.12
C ASP A 189 10.64 -13.11 -27.79
N PHE A 190 10.96 -14.20 -28.49
CA PHE A 190 12.20 -14.98 -28.27
C PHE A 190 12.96 -15.25 -29.58
N ASP A 191 14.19 -14.72 -29.67
CA ASP A 191 15.08 -14.94 -30.82
C ASP A 191 15.71 -16.34 -30.85
N SER A 192 15.78 -17.02 -29.70
CA SER A 192 16.38 -18.36 -29.56
C SER A 192 16.12 -18.97 -28.19
N VAL A 193 16.09 -20.30 -28.12
CA VAL A 193 16.00 -21.05 -26.85
C VAL A 193 17.38 -21.29 -26.25
N ALA A 194 17.45 -21.40 -24.92
CA ALA A 194 18.64 -21.82 -24.18
C ALA A 194 18.42 -23.19 -23.52
N ILE A 195 19.47 -24.00 -23.54
CA ILE A 195 19.58 -25.30 -22.85
C ILE A 195 20.86 -25.32 -21.98
N PRO A 196 20.86 -25.99 -20.82
CA PRO A 196 19.69 -26.61 -20.19
C PRO A 196 18.66 -25.57 -19.70
N ASN A 197 17.37 -25.95 -19.68
CA ASN A 197 16.30 -25.09 -19.16
C ASN A 197 16.04 -25.34 -17.66
N PHE A 198 15.01 -24.72 -17.08
CA PHE A 198 14.72 -24.79 -15.64
C PHE A 198 14.59 -26.23 -15.10
N TYR A 199 14.12 -27.15 -15.93
CA TYR A 199 13.95 -28.57 -15.57
C TYR A 199 15.16 -29.45 -15.92
N GLY A 200 16.27 -28.86 -16.37
CA GLY A 200 17.52 -29.56 -16.67
C GLY A 200 17.65 -30.15 -18.09
N HIS A 201 16.60 -30.09 -18.92
CA HIS A 201 16.59 -30.76 -20.23
C HIS A 201 17.74 -30.27 -21.15
N GLU A 202 18.52 -31.20 -21.69
CA GLU A 202 19.68 -30.92 -22.56
C GLU A 202 19.31 -30.88 -24.06
N SER A 203 18.08 -31.22 -24.45
CA SER A 203 17.67 -31.17 -25.86
C SER A 203 16.18 -30.90 -26.10
N VAL A 204 15.86 -30.42 -27.31
CA VAL A 204 14.47 -30.20 -27.78
C VAL A 204 13.64 -31.48 -27.75
N SER A 205 14.21 -32.60 -28.20
CA SER A 205 13.54 -33.91 -28.23
C SER A 205 13.18 -34.39 -26.83
N GLU A 206 14.02 -34.09 -25.85
CA GLU A 206 13.78 -34.36 -24.44
C GLU A 206 12.66 -33.46 -23.89
N ILE A 207 12.67 -32.15 -24.20
CA ILE A 207 11.59 -31.24 -23.84
C ILE A 207 10.24 -31.73 -24.39
N LEU A 208 10.16 -32.04 -25.70
CA LEU A 208 8.92 -32.48 -26.34
C LEU A 208 8.41 -33.84 -25.82
N THR A 209 9.31 -34.71 -25.36
CA THR A 209 8.94 -36.01 -24.75
C THR A 209 8.77 -35.95 -23.23
N SER A 210 9.14 -34.83 -22.59
CA SER A 210 9.00 -34.60 -21.15
C SER A 210 7.54 -34.64 -20.70
N ARG A 211 7.33 -35.04 -19.44
CA ARG A 211 6.03 -34.97 -18.78
C ARG A 211 5.59 -33.51 -18.61
N GLN A 212 6.54 -32.63 -18.34
CA GLN A 212 6.35 -31.19 -18.12
C GLN A 212 5.73 -30.50 -19.35
N TRP A 213 6.18 -30.84 -20.57
CA TRP A 213 5.59 -30.34 -21.81
C TRP A 213 4.16 -30.86 -22.04
N GLN A 214 3.92 -32.15 -21.79
CA GLN A 214 2.60 -32.78 -21.92
C GLN A 214 1.58 -32.21 -20.92
N GLU A 215 2.02 -31.91 -19.70
CA GLU A 215 1.17 -31.29 -18.68
C GLU A 215 0.93 -29.80 -19.01
N MET A 216 1.96 -29.01 -19.33
CA MET A 216 1.82 -27.60 -19.74
C MET A 216 0.83 -27.43 -20.91
N THR A 217 0.92 -28.29 -21.92
CA THR A 217 0.08 -28.17 -23.12
C THR A 217 -1.40 -28.47 -22.86
N THR A 218 -1.75 -29.03 -21.70
CA THR A 218 -3.14 -29.30 -21.26
C THR A 218 -3.65 -28.38 -20.15
N VAL A 219 -2.86 -27.40 -19.68
CA VAL A 219 -3.28 -26.41 -18.67
C VAL A 219 -4.40 -25.50 -19.20
N ASP A 220 -5.43 -25.29 -18.39
CA ASP A 220 -6.52 -24.34 -18.66
C ASP A 220 -5.96 -22.91 -18.75
N ARG A 221 -6.16 -22.27 -19.90
CA ARG A 221 -5.70 -20.90 -20.17
C ARG A 221 -6.65 -19.83 -19.62
N SER A 222 -7.83 -20.18 -19.15
CA SER A 222 -8.84 -19.22 -18.65
C SER A 222 -8.54 -18.67 -17.26
N CYS A 223 -7.71 -19.37 -16.46
CA CYS A 223 -7.48 -19.03 -15.05
C CYS A 223 -6.49 -17.88 -14.82
N HIS A 224 -5.59 -17.61 -15.77
CA HIS A 224 -4.74 -16.42 -15.75
C HIS A 224 -4.21 -16.13 -17.17
N PRO A 225 -4.37 -14.91 -17.72
CA PRO A 225 -3.96 -14.62 -19.10
C PRO A 225 -2.45 -14.73 -19.36
N GLN A 226 -1.61 -14.70 -18.31
CA GLN A 226 -0.17 -14.97 -18.43
C GLN A 226 0.27 -16.40 -18.06
N ILE A 227 -0.64 -17.37 -17.86
CA ILE A 227 -0.27 -18.78 -17.57
C ILE A 227 0.62 -19.38 -18.67
N GLN A 228 0.24 -19.16 -19.94
CA GLN A 228 0.96 -19.63 -21.12
C GLN A 228 2.38 -19.03 -21.22
N PRO A 229 2.59 -17.70 -21.25
CA PRO A 229 3.94 -17.13 -21.30
C PRO A 229 4.79 -17.47 -20.06
N PHE A 230 4.18 -17.59 -18.88
CA PHE A 230 4.91 -18.04 -17.68
C PHE A 230 5.48 -19.45 -17.86
N LEU A 231 4.65 -20.44 -18.21
CA LEU A 231 5.10 -21.82 -18.36
C LEU A 231 6.09 -21.98 -19.54
N CYS A 232 5.89 -21.23 -20.64
CA CYS A 232 6.87 -21.14 -21.73
C CYS A 232 8.23 -20.61 -21.24
N SER A 233 8.28 -19.63 -20.34
CA SER A 233 9.54 -19.06 -19.82
C SER A 233 10.34 -20.00 -18.90
N LEU A 234 9.69 -20.99 -18.27
CA LEU A 234 10.40 -22.06 -17.53
C LEU A 234 11.15 -23.00 -18.49
N LEU A 235 10.50 -23.35 -19.61
CA LEU A 235 11.07 -24.22 -20.64
C LEU A 235 12.01 -23.48 -21.62
N MET A 236 11.93 -22.15 -21.67
CA MET A 236 12.77 -21.26 -22.46
C MET A 236 13.20 -20.02 -21.64
N PRO A 237 14.28 -20.10 -20.84
CA PRO A 237 14.76 -18.98 -20.03
C PRO A 237 15.49 -17.88 -20.84
N ARG A 238 15.20 -17.78 -22.14
CA ARG A 238 15.82 -16.82 -23.06
C ARG A 238 14.75 -16.12 -23.90
N TYR A 239 14.39 -14.93 -23.42
CA TYR A 239 13.43 -14.02 -24.04
C TYR A 239 14.20 -12.79 -24.53
N THR A 240 13.95 -12.35 -25.76
CA THR A 240 14.78 -11.40 -26.53
C THR A 240 16.29 -11.70 -26.38
N THR A 241 17.00 -10.88 -25.60
CA THR A 241 18.46 -10.92 -25.43
C THR A 241 18.93 -11.30 -24.03
N ARG A 242 18.01 -11.54 -23.07
CA ARG A 242 18.35 -11.84 -21.67
C ARG A 242 18.27 -13.33 -21.37
N ASN A 243 19.21 -13.81 -20.55
CA ASN A 243 19.20 -15.16 -19.99
C ASN A 243 18.78 -15.05 -18.50
N GLU A 244 17.52 -14.71 -18.24
CA GLU A 244 16.95 -14.51 -16.90
C GLU A 244 15.74 -15.45 -16.72
N LEU A 245 15.74 -16.28 -15.67
CA LEU A 245 14.59 -17.12 -15.28
C LEU A 245 13.40 -16.26 -14.84
N PRO A 246 12.15 -16.74 -14.94
CA PRO A 246 11.00 -16.02 -14.38
C PRO A 246 11.12 -15.87 -12.86
N CYS A 247 10.73 -14.70 -12.34
CA CYS A 247 10.80 -14.44 -10.90
C CYS A 247 9.79 -15.27 -10.09
N GLN A 248 10.15 -15.62 -8.85
CA GLN A 248 9.23 -16.19 -7.86
C GLN A 248 7.93 -15.39 -7.69
N SER A 249 7.99 -14.06 -7.84
CA SER A 249 6.82 -13.17 -7.80
C SER A 249 5.80 -13.43 -8.91
N TRP A 250 6.24 -13.75 -10.13
CA TRP A 250 5.35 -14.06 -11.26
C TRP A 250 4.76 -15.47 -11.11
N CYS A 251 5.55 -16.43 -10.63
CA CYS A 251 5.09 -17.78 -10.33
C CYS A 251 3.98 -17.78 -9.27
N ARG A 252 4.19 -17.12 -8.12
CA ARG A 252 3.20 -17.06 -7.03
C ARG A 252 1.93 -16.31 -7.42
N GLU A 253 2.03 -15.37 -8.36
CA GLU A 253 0.87 -14.72 -8.98
C GLU A 253 0.04 -15.72 -9.80
N VAL A 254 0.65 -16.29 -10.84
CA VAL A 254 0.01 -17.26 -11.75
C VAL A 254 -0.56 -18.46 -10.98
N LYS A 255 0.19 -18.98 -10.00
CA LYS A 255 -0.23 -20.09 -9.13
C LYS A 255 -1.48 -19.76 -8.30
N SER A 256 -1.62 -18.50 -7.87
CA SER A 256 -2.78 -18.06 -7.05
C SER A 256 -4.07 -18.02 -7.85
N SER A 257 -4.09 -17.37 -9.02
CA SER A 257 -5.28 -17.26 -9.87
C SER A 257 -5.72 -18.61 -10.43
N CYS A 258 -4.75 -19.47 -10.77
CA CYS A 258 -5.02 -20.83 -11.26
C CYS A 258 -5.20 -21.89 -10.18
N SER A 259 -5.11 -21.56 -8.89
CA SER A 259 -5.23 -22.50 -7.76
C SER A 259 -4.39 -23.78 -7.88
N SER A 260 -3.28 -23.72 -8.64
CA SER A 260 -2.45 -24.90 -8.93
C SER A 260 -1.63 -25.28 -7.70
N THR A 261 -1.57 -26.58 -7.38
CA THR A 261 -0.71 -27.08 -6.29
C THR A 261 0.73 -27.28 -6.75
N ASP A 262 0.94 -27.66 -8.01
CA ASP A 262 2.11 -28.45 -8.42
C ASP A 262 3.28 -27.63 -9.01
N ILE A 263 3.05 -26.35 -9.32
CA ILE A 263 4.12 -25.44 -9.74
C ILE A 263 4.97 -25.07 -8.51
N ASP A 264 6.23 -25.50 -8.45
CA ASP A 264 7.16 -24.98 -7.46
C ASP A 264 7.58 -23.54 -7.82
N CYS A 265 7.44 -22.63 -6.86
CA CYS A 265 7.87 -21.24 -6.97
C CYS A 265 9.07 -20.90 -6.08
N GLU A 266 9.46 -21.79 -5.16
CA GLU A 266 10.48 -21.49 -4.15
C GLU A 266 11.91 -21.76 -4.66
N SER A 267 12.04 -22.58 -5.71
CA SER A 267 13.26 -22.76 -6.49
C SER A 267 13.51 -21.68 -7.56
N LEU A 268 12.56 -20.76 -7.77
CA LEU A 268 12.73 -19.65 -8.72
C LEU A 268 13.44 -18.44 -8.08
N PRO A 269 14.29 -17.73 -8.85
CA PRO A 269 15.03 -16.59 -8.33
C PRO A 269 14.14 -15.40 -7.94
N ILE A 270 14.60 -14.68 -6.91
CA ILE A 270 14.01 -13.44 -6.38
C ILE A 270 14.64 -12.20 -7.06
N THR A 271 15.89 -12.30 -7.51
CA THR A 271 16.67 -11.21 -8.11
C THR A 271 17.55 -11.74 -9.23
N GLY A 272 17.72 -10.97 -10.32
CA GLY A 272 18.37 -11.49 -11.55
C GLY A 272 17.43 -12.42 -12.32
N CYS A 273 16.16 -12.02 -12.36
CA CYS A 273 15.02 -12.77 -12.88
C CYS A 273 14.11 -11.79 -13.65
N VAL A 274 13.22 -12.32 -14.47
CA VAL A 274 12.29 -11.54 -15.30
C VAL A 274 10.84 -11.65 -14.80
N ASN A 275 10.12 -10.53 -14.82
CA ASN A 275 8.67 -10.45 -14.69
C ASN A 275 8.14 -9.98 -16.05
N LEU A 276 7.26 -10.73 -16.74
CA LEU A 276 6.67 -10.23 -17.99
C LEU A 276 5.65 -9.14 -17.69
N GLU A 277 5.93 -7.89 -18.08
CA GLU A 277 5.06 -6.74 -17.81
C GLU A 277 3.62 -6.97 -18.33
N PRO A 278 2.58 -6.45 -17.64
CA PRO A 278 1.22 -6.44 -18.17
C PRO A 278 1.09 -5.47 -19.35
N PRO A 279 -0.02 -5.55 -20.11
CA PRO A 279 -0.42 -4.50 -21.03
C PRO A 279 -0.51 -3.12 -20.35
N GLU A 280 -0.41 -2.06 -21.15
CA GLU A 280 -0.59 -0.68 -20.69
C GLU A 280 -1.94 -0.49 -19.97
N ASP A 281 -1.94 0.37 -18.95
CA ASP A 281 -3.10 0.73 -18.10
C ASP A 281 -3.76 -0.41 -17.28
N CYS A 282 -3.13 -1.58 -17.11
CA CYS A 282 -3.65 -2.62 -16.18
C CYS A 282 -2.58 -3.34 -15.34
N TYR A 283 -3.02 -4.18 -14.38
CA TYR A 283 -2.16 -4.96 -13.50
C TYR A 283 -2.56 -6.45 -13.39
N TYR A 284 -1.59 -7.30 -13.06
CA TYR A 284 -1.78 -8.65 -12.54
C TYR A 284 -1.31 -8.74 -11.08
N GLY A 285 -1.83 -9.69 -10.29
CA GLY A 285 -1.33 -9.90 -8.92
C GLY A 285 -2.21 -10.79 -8.03
N ASN A 286 -1.68 -11.16 -6.87
CA ASN A 286 -2.23 -12.20 -5.99
C ASN A 286 -2.86 -11.72 -4.67
N GLY A 287 -3.05 -10.41 -4.49
CA GLY A 287 -3.51 -9.84 -3.23
C GLY A 287 -2.39 -9.42 -2.26
N GLU A 288 -1.16 -9.88 -2.46
CA GLU A 288 0.03 -9.43 -1.71
C GLU A 288 0.99 -8.59 -2.59
N ASN A 289 1.05 -8.92 -3.88
CA ASN A 289 1.91 -8.30 -4.88
C ASN A 289 1.12 -8.02 -6.17
N TYR A 290 1.37 -6.88 -6.82
CA TYR A 290 0.73 -6.53 -8.09
C TYR A 290 1.73 -5.96 -9.10
N ARG A 291 1.92 -6.63 -10.24
CA ARG A 291 2.88 -6.24 -11.29
C ARG A 291 2.18 -5.35 -12.32
N GLY A 292 2.84 -4.25 -12.70
CA GLY A 292 2.34 -3.24 -13.62
C GLY A 292 2.83 -1.83 -13.28
N VAL A 293 2.56 -0.89 -14.18
CA VAL A 293 2.99 0.51 -14.01
C VAL A 293 2.16 1.16 -12.90
N GLY A 294 2.83 1.64 -11.86
CA GLY A 294 2.19 2.30 -10.72
C GLY A 294 1.79 3.76 -11.00
N THR A 295 0.88 3.98 -11.94
CA THR A 295 0.29 5.30 -12.21
C THR A 295 -0.76 5.65 -11.17
N LEU A 296 -0.53 6.75 -10.43
CA LEU A 296 -1.56 7.37 -9.61
C LEU A 296 -2.63 8.05 -10.48
N PRO A 297 -3.79 8.43 -9.92
CA PRO A 297 -4.77 9.21 -10.66
C PRO A 297 -4.25 10.56 -11.14
N GLU A 298 -4.58 10.93 -12.38
CA GLU A 298 -4.03 12.10 -13.07
C GLU A 298 -4.27 13.43 -12.33
N GLY A 299 -5.34 13.51 -11.53
CA GLY A 299 -5.63 14.66 -10.66
C GLY A 299 -4.79 14.74 -9.37
N SER A 300 -3.95 13.75 -9.07
CA SER A 300 -3.22 13.67 -7.79
C SER A 300 -1.93 14.50 -7.72
N GLY A 301 -1.29 14.75 -8.87
CA GLY A 301 -0.02 15.49 -8.96
C GLY A 301 1.19 14.84 -8.26
N LYS A 302 1.11 13.54 -7.93
CA LYS A 302 2.15 12.81 -7.18
C LYS A 302 2.70 11.62 -7.99
N THR A 303 3.77 11.01 -7.48
CA THR A 303 4.35 9.77 -8.01
C THR A 303 4.49 8.72 -6.91
N CYS A 304 4.33 7.45 -7.27
CA CYS A 304 4.58 6.34 -6.35
C CYS A 304 6.08 6.20 -6.06
N LEU A 305 6.42 6.05 -4.79
CA LEU A 305 7.78 5.76 -4.32
C LEU A 305 8.10 4.28 -4.51
N ASN A 306 9.35 3.94 -4.88
CA ASN A 306 9.80 2.55 -4.87
C ASN A 306 9.74 2.00 -3.43
N TRP A 307 9.05 0.87 -3.24
CA TRP A 307 8.78 0.28 -1.94
C TRP A 307 10.03 -0.03 -1.11
N THR A 308 11.15 -0.37 -1.74
CA THR A 308 12.44 -0.62 -1.06
C THR A 308 12.86 0.59 -0.22
N ASN A 309 12.74 1.79 -0.79
CA ASN A 309 13.14 3.04 -0.15
C ASN A 309 12.20 3.47 1.01
N VAL A 310 11.01 2.86 1.10
CA VAL A 310 9.98 3.21 2.11
C VAL A 310 9.86 2.12 3.19
N LEU A 311 10.03 0.85 2.83
CA LEU A 311 9.99 -0.27 3.78
C LEU A 311 11.22 -0.33 4.68
N GLU A 312 12.43 -0.08 4.16
CA GLU A 312 13.64 -0.20 4.99
C GLU A 312 13.68 0.78 6.19
N PRO A 313 13.28 2.06 6.06
CA PRO A 313 13.20 2.97 7.21
C PRO A 313 12.03 2.70 8.17
N LEU A 314 10.87 2.28 7.67
CA LEU A 314 9.62 2.24 8.44
C LEU A 314 9.26 0.84 8.99
N PHE A 315 9.57 -0.22 8.25
CA PHE A 315 8.95 -1.54 8.41
C PHE A 315 9.96 -2.69 8.46
N GLY A 316 11.08 -2.51 9.15
CA GLY A 316 12.13 -3.53 9.34
C GLY A 316 11.73 -4.85 10.03
N GLN A 317 10.45 -5.06 10.36
CA GLN A 317 9.88 -6.35 10.78
C GLN A 317 9.10 -7.08 9.66
N PHE A 318 8.67 -6.38 8.61
CA PHE A 318 7.92 -6.95 7.48
C PHE A 318 8.82 -7.42 6.32
N LYS A 319 10.12 -7.14 6.37
CA LYS A 319 11.10 -7.50 5.32
C LYS A 319 10.98 -8.98 4.92
N SER A 320 10.99 -9.89 5.90
CA SER A 320 10.86 -11.34 5.68
C SER A 320 9.50 -11.81 5.14
N HIS A 321 8.45 -11.00 5.18
CA HIS A 321 7.15 -11.33 4.58
C HIS A 321 7.09 -11.02 3.08
N LEU A 322 7.99 -10.17 2.57
CA LEU A 322 8.02 -9.69 1.18
C LEU A 322 9.36 -9.93 0.48
N ASP A 323 10.30 -10.65 1.12
CA ASP A 323 11.61 -10.91 0.53
C ASP A 323 11.54 -11.80 -0.72
N TRP A 324 10.45 -12.56 -0.93
CA TRP A 324 10.15 -13.35 -2.14
C TRP A 324 9.76 -12.50 -3.37
N VAL A 325 9.59 -11.18 -3.20
CA VAL A 325 9.09 -10.29 -4.25
C VAL A 325 10.24 -9.48 -4.85
N ASP A 326 10.23 -9.35 -6.18
CA ASP A 326 11.10 -8.39 -6.87
C ASP A 326 10.86 -6.95 -6.34
N LYS A 327 11.97 -6.20 -6.30
CA LYS A 327 12.12 -4.87 -5.71
C LYS A 327 12.35 -3.80 -6.80
N ARG A 328 12.49 -4.20 -8.07
CA ARG A 328 12.73 -3.31 -9.22
C ARG A 328 11.43 -2.68 -9.76
N GLU A 329 10.48 -3.51 -10.16
CA GLU A 329 9.37 -3.14 -11.06
C GLU A 329 7.98 -3.20 -10.38
N ASN A 330 7.91 -2.81 -9.10
CA ASN A 330 6.71 -3.05 -8.32
C ASN A 330 6.37 -1.95 -7.31
N TYR A 331 5.49 -1.04 -7.75
CA TYR A 331 5.14 0.21 -7.06
C TYR A 331 3.81 0.17 -6.29
N CYS A 332 2.93 -0.80 -6.54
CA CYS A 332 1.60 -0.89 -5.92
C CYS A 332 1.39 -2.26 -5.28
N ARG A 333 1.03 -2.29 -4.00
CA ARG A 333 0.93 -3.52 -3.19
C ARG A 333 -0.27 -3.46 -2.24
N ASN A 334 -0.68 -4.62 -1.75
CA ASN A 334 -1.51 -4.74 -0.55
C ASN A 334 -0.73 -5.62 0.43
N LEU A 335 -0.66 -5.24 1.70
CA LEU A 335 0.21 -5.90 2.69
C LEU A 335 -0.49 -7.06 3.42
N GLY A 336 -1.68 -7.48 3.00
CA GLY A 336 -2.52 -8.45 3.73
C GLY A 336 -3.03 -7.92 5.09
N LEU A 337 -2.70 -6.67 5.44
CA LEU A 337 -3.10 -5.98 6.67
C LEU A 337 -4.57 -5.52 6.57
N GLY A 338 -5.49 -6.47 6.53
CA GLY A 338 -6.91 -6.34 6.19
C GLY A 338 -7.79 -5.46 7.09
N PHE A 339 -7.20 -4.57 7.88
CA PHE A 339 -7.87 -3.53 8.66
C PHE A 339 -7.79 -2.12 8.03
N PHE A 340 -6.90 -1.89 7.05
CA PHE A 340 -6.66 -0.54 6.51
C PHE A 340 -6.85 -0.40 5.00
N TYR A 341 -6.46 -1.41 4.20
CA TYR A 341 -6.57 -1.35 2.73
C TYR A 341 -7.05 -2.70 2.19
N GLN A 342 -8.17 -2.69 1.47
CA GLN A 342 -8.68 -3.85 0.72
C GLN A 342 -8.15 -3.90 -0.73
N GLU A 343 -7.43 -2.85 -1.15
CA GLU A 343 -7.05 -2.61 -2.55
C GLU A 343 -5.57 -2.17 -2.66
N PRO A 344 -4.93 -2.34 -3.83
CA PRO A 344 -3.56 -1.90 -4.07
C PRO A 344 -3.32 -0.41 -3.81
N PHE A 345 -2.32 -0.12 -2.98
CA PHE A 345 -1.85 1.23 -2.70
C PHE A 345 -0.34 1.36 -2.97
N CYS A 346 0.14 2.59 -3.09
CA CYS A 346 1.57 2.92 -3.06
C CYS A 346 1.82 4.01 -2.02
N PHE A 347 3.09 4.22 -1.66
CA PHE A 347 3.49 5.35 -0.84
C PHE A 347 3.83 6.57 -1.70
N VAL A 348 3.42 7.76 -1.27
CA VAL A 348 3.65 9.03 -1.95
C VAL A 348 4.20 10.07 -0.98
N ARG A 349 5.12 10.94 -1.43
CA ARG A 349 5.56 12.08 -0.61
C ARG A 349 4.40 13.06 -0.40
N THR A 350 4.18 13.47 0.84
CA THR A 350 3.19 14.48 1.22
C THR A 350 3.80 15.38 2.28
N VAL A 351 3.72 16.70 2.08
CA VAL A 351 4.20 17.68 3.06
C VAL A 351 3.12 17.93 4.12
N PHE A 352 3.49 17.91 5.39
CA PHE A 352 2.64 18.31 6.51
C PHE A 352 3.46 19.15 7.50
N ASP A 353 2.98 20.33 7.88
CA ASP A 353 3.68 21.33 8.71
C ASP A 353 5.14 21.67 8.27
N GLY A 354 5.47 21.42 7.00
CA GLY A 354 6.80 21.67 6.42
C GLY A 354 7.74 20.46 6.38
N GLU A 355 7.38 19.36 7.03
CA GLU A 355 8.09 18.07 6.98
C GLU A 355 7.49 17.15 5.90
N GLU A 356 8.30 16.27 5.30
CA GLU A 356 7.83 15.31 4.29
C GLU A 356 7.57 13.92 4.88
N TYR A 357 6.34 13.41 4.69
CA TYR A 357 5.93 12.09 5.12
C TYR A 357 5.51 11.21 3.93
N PRO A 358 5.96 9.94 3.85
CA PRO A 358 5.42 8.97 2.91
C PRO A 358 4.05 8.49 3.41
N LEU A 359 2.98 8.81 2.69
CA LEU A 359 1.63 8.36 3.01
C LEU A 359 1.14 7.32 2.00
N PRO A 360 0.39 6.29 2.43
CA PRO A 360 -0.27 5.37 1.51
C PRO A 360 -1.37 6.11 0.71
N THR A 361 -1.50 5.78 -0.57
CA THR A 361 -2.52 6.31 -1.48
C THR A 361 -2.96 5.17 -2.39
N PRO A 362 -4.28 4.91 -2.56
CA PRO A 362 -4.76 3.91 -3.51
C PRO A 362 -4.19 4.19 -4.90
N CYS A 363 -3.62 3.17 -5.55
CA CYS A 363 -3.15 3.35 -6.93
C CYS A 363 -4.33 3.42 -7.91
N GLY A 364 -5.47 2.82 -7.55
CA GLY A 364 -6.65 2.74 -8.40
C GLY A 364 -6.42 1.98 -9.71
N LEU A 365 -5.36 1.16 -9.80
CA LEU A 365 -5.02 0.41 -11.00
C LEU A 365 -6.20 -0.46 -11.45
N LYS A 366 -6.35 -0.67 -12.75
CA LYS A 366 -7.34 -1.59 -13.32
C LYS A 366 -6.82 -3.04 -13.30
N PRO A 367 -7.51 -4.00 -12.69
CA PRO A 367 -7.15 -5.41 -12.85
C PRO A 367 -7.34 -5.80 -14.32
N CYS A 368 -6.35 -6.45 -14.94
CA CYS A 368 -6.44 -6.83 -16.36
C CYS A 368 -7.57 -7.87 -16.63
N ASP A 369 -8.07 -8.52 -15.58
CA ASP A 369 -8.97 -9.68 -15.58
C ASP A 369 -10.38 -9.41 -15.01
N VAL A 370 -10.61 -8.25 -14.36
CA VAL A 370 -11.89 -7.92 -13.70
C VAL A 370 -12.69 -6.90 -14.50
N PRO A 371 -13.98 -7.15 -14.80
CA PRO A 371 -14.84 -6.17 -15.45
C PRO A 371 -15.11 -4.96 -14.55
N GLY A 372 -15.04 -3.78 -15.15
CA GLY A 372 -15.23 -2.49 -14.48
C GLY A 372 -14.72 -1.34 -15.35
N CYS A 373 -14.89 -0.12 -14.87
CA CYS A 373 -14.73 1.10 -15.64
C CYS A 373 -13.37 1.75 -15.38
N GLY A 374 -12.76 2.31 -16.43
CA GLY A 374 -11.58 3.16 -16.30
C GLY A 374 -11.92 4.56 -15.80
N LEU A 375 -11.07 5.54 -16.13
CA LEU A 375 -11.26 6.95 -15.80
C LEU A 375 -12.69 7.45 -16.13
N PRO A 376 -13.41 8.05 -15.17
CA PRO A 376 -14.65 8.78 -15.42
C PRO A 376 -14.46 9.91 -16.44
N PRO A 377 -15.53 10.33 -17.15
CA PRO A 377 -15.52 11.52 -17.98
C PRO A 377 -14.94 12.75 -17.26
N VAL A 378 -14.23 13.60 -18.00
CA VAL A 378 -13.67 14.85 -17.47
C VAL A 378 -14.79 15.88 -17.31
N VAL A 379 -14.95 16.40 -16.09
CA VAL A 379 -15.96 17.43 -15.78
C VAL A 379 -15.31 18.81 -15.86
N GLU A 380 -15.68 19.59 -16.87
CA GLU A 380 -15.28 21.00 -16.99
C GLU A 380 -15.90 21.85 -15.86
N SER A 381 -15.10 22.71 -15.23
CA SER A 381 -15.49 23.58 -14.11
C SER A 381 -16.06 22.81 -12.90
N GLY A 382 -15.45 21.66 -12.58
CA GLY A 382 -15.84 20.83 -11.45
C GLY A 382 -14.81 19.74 -11.10
N SER A 383 -15.19 18.90 -10.15
CA SER A 383 -14.37 17.88 -9.52
C SER A 383 -15.19 16.61 -9.27
N ARG A 384 -14.50 15.48 -9.01
CA ARG A 384 -15.12 14.16 -8.80
C ARG A 384 -14.63 13.50 -7.52
N SER A 385 -15.45 12.68 -6.87
CA SER A 385 -15.11 11.98 -5.63
C SER A 385 -15.83 10.63 -5.52
N PRO A 386 -15.15 9.52 -5.16
CA PRO A 386 -13.70 9.41 -4.94
C PRO A 386 -12.93 9.56 -6.26
N VAL A 387 -11.64 9.93 -6.18
CA VAL A 387 -10.75 10.03 -7.36
C VAL A 387 -9.96 8.74 -7.49
N GLN A 388 -10.33 7.89 -8.46
CA GLN A 388 -9.67 6.62 -8.77
C GLN A 388 -9.37 6.52 -10.28
N ASN A 389 -8.55 5.53 -10.65
CA ASN A 389 -8.26 5.17 -12.05
C ASN A 389 -9.15 4.02 -12.56
N PHE A 390 -9.69 3.22 -11.65
CA PHE A 390 -10.61 2.11 -11.89
C PHE A 390 -11.76 2.15 -10.90
N TYR A 391 -12.93 1.66 -11.33
CA TYR A 391 -14.15 1.55 -10.53
C TYR A 391 -14.85 0.22 -10.86
N ARG A 392 -15.30 -0.48 -9.83
CA ARG A 392 -15.97 -1.78 -9.95
C ARG A 392 -17.39 -1.60 -10.48
N VAL A 393 -17.94 -2.62 -11.13
CA VAL A 393 -19.35 -2.63 -11.56
C VAL A 393 -20.27 -2.31 -10.37
N GLY A 394 -21.11 -1.28 -10.53
CA GLY A 394 -22.02 -0.79 -9.49
C GLY A 394 -21.45 0.29 -8.55
N GLU A 395 -20.15 0.63 -8.63
CA GLU A 395 -19.60 1.77 -7.89
C GLU A 395 -20.00 3.10 -8.54
N SER A 396 -20.22 4.11 -7.69
CA SER A 396 -20.63 5.46 -8.11
C SER A 396 -19.61 6.53 -7.75
N VAL A 397 -19.50 7.54 -8.62
CA VAL A 397 -18.68 8.74 -8.43
C VAL A 397 -19.61 9.95 -8.28
N SER A 398 -19.47 10.68 -7.18
CA SER A 398 -20.13 11.97 -6.97
C SER A 398 -19.37 13.10 -7.66
N ILE A 399 -20.11 14.08 -8.17
CA ILE A 399 -19.59 15.20 -8.94
C ILE A 399 -19.90 16.51 -8.18
N SER A 400 -18.92 17.40 -8.09
CA SER A 400 -19.03 18.68 -7.39
C SER A 400 -18.50 19.82 -8.26
N CYS A 401 -19.35 20.77 -8.62
CA CYS A 401 -18.98 21.92 -9.44
C CYS A 401 -18.19 22.98 -8.70
N ASP A 402 -17.39 23.75 -9.45
CA ASP A 402 -16.68 24.91 -8.94
C ASP A 402 -17.64 26.06 -8.56
N VAL A 403 -17.19 26.97 -7.69
CA VAL A 403 -18.01 28.08 -7.20
C VAL A 403 -18.43 29.00 -8.35
N GLY A 404 -19.73 29.03 -8.65
CA GLY A 404 -20.27 29.72 -9.82
C GLY A 404 -20.87 28.81 -10.88
N TYR A 405 -20.84 27.48 -10.69
CA TYR A 405 -21.36 26.50 -11.61
C TYR A 405 -22.25 25.45 -10.91
N VAL A 406 -23.13 24.80 -11.68
CA VAL A 406 -24.09 23.76 -11.24
C VAL A 406 -24.25 22.69 -12.33
N ILE A 407 -24.73 21.50 -11.97
CA ILE A 407 -25.17 20.47 -12.92
C ILE A 407 -26.65 20.73 -13.28
N GLU A 408 -27.04 20.48 -14.53
CA GLU A 408 -28.44 20.66 -14.98
C GLU A 408 -29.34 19.46 -14.68
N ASP A 409 -28.76 18.26 -14.58
CA ASP A 409 -29.40 17.05 -14.03
C ASP A 409 -29.47 17.09 -12.49
N ASP A 410 -30.59 16.64 -11.91
CA ASP A 410 -30.76 16.46 -10.46
C ASP A 410 -29.78 15.41 -9.85
N ASP A 411 -29.29 14.48 -10.66
CA ASP A 411 -28.46 13.35 -10.23
C ASP A 411 -26.97 13.62 -10.47
N MET A 412 -26.33 14.16 -9.43
CA MET A 412 -24.91 14.51 -9.35
C MET A 412 -23.97 13.28 -9.23
N SER A 413 -24.39 12.13 -9.74
CA SER A 413 -23.62 10.88 -9.71
C SER A 413 -23.54 10.18 -11.07
N ILE A 414 -22.49 9.39 -11.26
CA ILE A 414 -22.38 8.39 -12.32
C ILE A 414 -21.98 7.05 -11.72
N THR A 415 -22.38 5.97 -12.36
CA THR A 415 -22.19 4.58 -11.89
C THR A 415 -21.54 3.75 -12.99
N CYS A 416 -20.62 2.88 -12.60
CA CYS A 416 -20.01 1.93 -13.52
C CYS A 416 -21.00 0.81 -13.88
N ALA A 417 -21.24 0.60 -15.18
CA ALA A 417 -22.16 -0.40 -15.70
C ALA A 417 -21.50 -1.78 -15.84
N GLY A 418 -22.31 -2.83 -15.99
CA GLY A 418 -21.86 -4.24 -16.03
C GLY A 418 -21.05 -4.65 -17.26
N ASP A 419 -20.95 -3.78 -18.26
CA ASP A 419 -20.11 -3.93 -19.45
C ASP A 419 -18.77 -3.17 -19.35
N GLY A 420 -18.52 -2.48 -18.24
CA GLY A 420 -17.33 -1.65 -18.04
C GLY A 420 -17.45 -0.23 -18.60
N THR A 421 -18.64 0.21 -19.00
CA THR A 421 -18.91 1.58 -19.45
C THR A 421 -19.52 2.47 -18.34
N TRP A 422 -19.42 3.79 -18.50
CA TRP A 422 -20.05 4.74 -17.58
C TRP A 422 -21.51 4.99 -17.96
N ASN A 423 -22.43 4.93 -17.00
CA ASN A 423 -23.88 5.08 -17.26
C ASN A 423 -24.30 6.48 -17.78
N LYS A 424 -23.42 7.48 -17.72
CA LYS A 424 -23.53 8.76 -18.43
C LYS A 424 -22.16 9.11 -19.00
N GLU A 425 -22.09 9.35 -20.32
CA GLU A 425 -20.85 9.75 -21.00
C GLU A 425 -20.55 11.25 -20.88
N TYR A 426 -21.55 12.07 -20.53
CA TYR A 426 -21.49 13.52 -20.64
C TYR A 426 -21.97 14.18 -19.34
N LEU A 427 -21.10 14.97 -18.73
CA LEU A 427 -21.34 15.67 -17.47
C LEU A 427 -20.64 17.03 -17.55
N ARG A 428 -21.38 18.12 -17.35
CA ARG A 428 -20.81 19.46 -17.36
C ARG A 428 -21.43 20.33 -16.28
N CYS A 429 -20.55 21.07 -15.60
CA CYS A 429 -20.95 22.14 -14.72
C CYS A 429 -21.23 23.38 -15.59
N THR A 430 -22.50 23.78 -15.73
CA THR A 430 -22.92 24.98 -16.45
C THR A 430 -22.99 26.17 -15.48
N VAL A 431 -22.98 27.40 -16.00
CA VAL A 431 -22.89 28.61 -15.15
C VAL A 431 -24.14 28.73 -14.28
N ASP A 432 -23.95 28.88 -12.97
CA ASP A 432 -25.04 29.17 -12.04
C ASP A 432 -25.57 30.59 -12.28
N HIS A 433 -26.54 30.68 -13.18
CA HIS A 433 -27.25 31.90 -13.49
C HIS A 433 -28.05 32.45 -12.30
N ARG A 434 -28.35 31.66 -11.26
CA ARG A 434 -28.99 32.13 -10.02
C ARG A 434 -27.98 32.84 -9.15
N LEU A 435 -26.79 32.27 -8.91
CA LEU A 435 -25.71 32.95 -8.18
C LEU A 435 -25.16 34.16 -8.95
N GLN A 436 -25.01 34.05 -10.27
CA GLN A 436 -24.63 35.17 -11.14
C GLN A 436 -25.65 36.32 -11.03
N LEU A 437 -26.95 36.00 -11.05
CA LEU A 437 -28.03 36.97 -10.85
C LEU A 437 -28.01 37.56 -9.44
N ALA A 438 -27.84 36.73 -8.40
CA ALA A 438 -27.76 37.18 -7.00
C ALA A 438 -26.63 38.19 -6.81
N ASN A 439 -25.41 37.84 -7.21
CA ASN A 439 -24.25 38.72 -7.15
C ASN A 439 -24.48 40.01 -7.96
N THR A 440 -25.16 39.93 -9.10
CA THR A 440 -25.44 41.10 -9.95
C THR A 440 -26.56 42.00 -9.39
N LEU A 441 -27.53 41.45 -8.65
CA LEU A 441 -28.62 42.23 -8.03
C LEU A 441 -28.22 42.82 -6.67
N LEU A 442 -27.48 42.04 -5.86
CA LEU A 442 -27.18 42.30 -4.46
C LEU A 442 -25.78 42.92 -4.24
N ALA A 443 -25.02 43.18 -5.31
CA ALA A 443 -23.78 43.94 -5.25
C ALA A 443 -23.94 45.23 -4.44
N SER A 444 -23.05 45.45 -3.47
CA SER A 444 -23.12 46.55 -2.50
C SER A 444 -23.12 47.96 -3.13
N GLU A 445 -22.55 48.11 -4.32
CA GLU A 445 -22.57 49.34 -5.12
C GLU A 445 -23.96 49.65 -5.70
N ARG A 446 -24.80 48.63 -5.90
CA ARG A 446 -26.15 48.71 -6.49
C ARG A 446 -27.25 48.65 -5.44
N TYR A 447 -27.08 47.81 -4.41
CA TYR A 447 -28.14 47.47 -3.47
C TYR A 447 -27.67 47.55 -2.02
N SER A 448 -28.54 48.09 -1.17
CA SER A 448 -28.37 48.15 0.28
C SER A 448 -29.67 47.68 0.95
N PRO A 449 -29.65 46.56 1.70
CA PRO A 449 -30.81 46.06 2.42
C PRO A 449 -31.23 46.97 3.59
N GLN A 450 -30.38 47.92 4.00
CA GLN A 450 -30.71 48.94 5.00
C GLN A 450 -31.61 50.04 4.44
N LEU A 451 -31.64 50.25 3.11
CA LEU A 451 -32.43 51.29 2.45
C LEU A 451 -33.75 50.75 1.89
N ALA A 452 -34.84 51.47 2.13
CA ALA A 452 -36.17 51.10 1.64
C ALA A 452 -36.31 51.24 0.11
N PRO A 453 -37.16 50.41 -0.55
CA PRO A 453 -37.38 50.45 -2.00
C PRO A 453 -37.89 51.77 -2.58
N SER A 454 -38.52 52.60 -1.75
CA SER A 454 -39.17 53.86 -2.14
C SER A 454 -39.09 54.84 -0.97
N ARG A 455 -38.89 56.13 -1.28
CA ARG A 455 -38.91 57.21 -0.27
C ARG A 455 -40.33 57.67 0.10
N ASN A 456 -41.34 57.33 -0.70
CA ASN A 456 -42.70 57.85 -0.56
C ASN A 456 -43.60 56.83 0.16
N GLN A 457 -43.80 55.67 -0.47
CA GLN A 457 -44.65 54.60 0.02
C GLN A 457 -44.16 53.26 -0.57
N VAL A 458 -44.23 52.20 0.23
CA VAL A 458 -44.01 50.81 -0.19
C VAL A 458 -45.27 50.02 0.14
N ASN A 459 -45.90 49.41 -0.86
CA ASN A 459 -47.08 48.57 -0.63
C ASN A 459 -46.62 47.21 -0.13
N VAL A 460 -46.91 46.94 1.14
CA VAL A 460 -46.64 45.66 1.82
C VAL A 460 -47.97 44.99 2.09
N ILE A 461 -48.17 43.80 1.52
CA ILE A 461 -49.29 42.92 1.82
C ILE A 461 -48.85 42.00 2.96
N PHE A 462 -49.67 41.97 4.02
CA PHE A 462 -49.50 41.10 5.17
C PHE A 462 -50.52 39.96 5.04
N GLU A 463 -50.05 38.78 4.65
CA GLU A 463 -50.86 37.56 4.57
C GLU A 463 -50.66 36.76 5.87
N ALA A 464 -51.76 36.37 6.53
CA ALA A 464 -51.73 35.53 7.72
C ALA A 464 -52.63 34.31 7.48
N ALA A 465 -52.13 33.12 7.83
CA ALA A 465 -52.88 31.88 7.74
C ALA A 465 -52.70 31.07 9.03
N VAL A 466 -53.80 30.52 9.55
CA VAL A 466 -53.73 29.49 10.59
C VAL A 466 -53.10 28.25 9.96
N VAL A 467 -52.03 27.75 10.56
CA VAL A 467 -51.38 26.48 10.20
C VAL A 467 -52.07 25.33 10.93
N GLU A 468 -52.37 25.55 12.21
CA GLU A 468 -52.88 24.55 13.14
C GLU A 468 -53.62 25.25 14.29
N ILE A 469 -54.70 24.65 14.78
CA ILE A 469 -55.35 25.04 16.03
C ILE A 469 -54.76 24.14 17.12
N ILE A 470 -54.12 24.76 18.11
CA ILE A 470 -53.38 24.08 19.18
C ILE A 470 -54.31 23.72 20.34
N ASP A 471 -55.23 24.63 20.68
CA ASP A 471 -56.23 24.47 21.76
C ASP A 471 -57.43 25.39 21.52
N ALA A 472 -58.60 25.02 22.06
CA ALA A 472 -59.85 25.77 21.92
C ALA A 472 -60.73 25.63 23.18
N ASP A 473 -60.80 26.69 23.97
CA ASP A 473 -61.67 26.81 25.14
C ASP A 473 -62.98 27.50 24.74
N GLU A 474 -63.93 26.69 24.26
CA GLU A 474 -65.28 27.14 23.88
C GLU A 474 -66.03 27.84 25.03
N LYS A 475 -65.69 27.53 26.29
CA LYS A 475 -66.38 28.07 27.47
C LYS A 475 -65.95 29.51 27.79
N ASN A 476 -64.70 29.86 27.48
CA ASN A 476 -64.17 31.22 27.65
C ASN A 476 -63.95 31.94 26.30
N GLU A 477 -64.49 31.41 25.20
CA GLU A 477 -64.37 31.93 23.82
C GLU A 477 -62.91 32.12 23.33
N ASN A 478 -61.96 31.35 23.86
CA ASN A 478 -60.53 31.46 23.51
C ASN A 478 -60.10 30.38 22.53
N MET A 479 -59.30 30.75 21.53
CA MET A 479 -58.66 29.82 20.59
C MET A 479 -57.17 30.13 20.50
N PHE A 480 -56.35 29.09 20.69
CA PHE A 480 -54.90 29.14 20.55
C PHE A 480 -54.50 28.47 19.23
N ALA A 481 -53.81 29.18 18.36
CA ALA A 481 -53.48 28.70 17.01
C ALA A 481 -52.06 29.09 16.59
N SER A 482 -51.41 28.20 15.84
CA SER A 482 -50.17 28.50 15.13
C SER A 482 -50.52 29.31 13.87
N ILE A 483 -49.96 30.51 13.74
CA ILE A 483 -50.25 31.42 12.61
C ILE A 483 -48.96 31.69 11.82
N ALA A 484 -48.96 31.32 10.55
CA ALA A 484 -47.88 31.62 9.63
C ALA A 484 -48.12 32.98 8.94
N PHE A 485 -47.15 33.89 9.08
CA PHE A 485 -47.17 35.20 8.45
C PHE A 485 -46.31 35.22 7.17
N ARG A 486 -46.82 35.82 6.10
CA ARG A 486 -46.10 36.01 4.82
C ARG A 486 -46.20 37.48 4.44
N LEU A 487 -45.04 38.13 4.32
CA LEU A 487 -44.92 39.50 3.83
C LEU A 487 -44.68 39.47 2.32
N ARG A 488 -45.43 40.27 1.56
CA ARG A 488 -45.23 40.46 0.11
C ARG A 488 -45.14 41.94 -0.22
N TRP A 489 -44.02 42.36 -0.79
CA TRP A 489 -43.80 43.71 -1.29
C TRP A 489 -43.19 43.65 -2.69
N ARG A 490 -43.04 44.82 -3.33
CA ARG A 490 -42.25 44.96 -4.56
C ARG A 490 -41.05 45.85 -4.27
N ASP A 491 -39.85 45.38 -4.61
CA ASP A 491 -38.64 46.19 -4.61
C ASP A 491 -38.19 46.41 -6.06
N ASN A 492 -38.44 47.61 -6.58
CA ASN A 492 -38.14 47.95 -7.98
C ASN A 492 -36.64 48.00 -8.29
N ARG A 493 -35.76 47.85 -7.28
CA ARG A 493 -34.30 47.73 -7.46
C ARG A 493 -33.88 46.31 -7.80
N LEU A 494 -34.65 45.31 -7.36
CA LEU A 494 -34.38 43.88 -7.56
C LEU A 494 -35.09 43.38 -8.83
N PHE A 495 -34.75 43.99 -9.98
CA PHE A 495 -35.35 43.70 -11.28
C PHE A 495 -34.33 43.12 -12.25
N TRP A 496 -34.76 42.17 -13.08
CA TRP A 496 -33.92 41.57 -14.11
C TRP A 496 -34.76 41.04 -15.28
N THR A 497 -34.11 40.77 -16.40
CA THR A 497 -34.72 40.07 -17.55
C THR A 497 -34.32 38.60 -17.48
N PRO A 498 -35.25 37.64 -17.32
CA PRO A 498 -34.91 36.22 -17.16
C PRO A 498 -34.00 35.65 -18.25
N THR A 499 -34.23 36.02 -19.52
CA THR A 499 -33.42 35.57 -20.67
C THR A 499 -31.94 36.02 -20.64
N LYS A 500 -31.57 36.99 -19.80
CA LYS A 500 -30.16 37.37 -19.58
C LYS A 500 -29.43 36.44 -18.58
N TYR A 501 -30.18 35.68 -17.78
CA TYR A 501 -29.66 34.81 -16.73
C TYR A 501 -30.37 33.45 -16.79
N GLY A 502 -30.10 32.67 -17.85
CA GLY A 502 -30.58 31.27 -17.96
C GLY A 502 -32.10 31.05 -17.91
N GLY A 503 -32.92 32.08 -18.09
CA GLY A 503 -34.38 31.98 -17.91
C GLY A 503 -34.86 32.06 -16.45
N VAL A 504 -33.97 32.31 -15.48
CA VAL A 504 -34.30 32.39 -14.05
C VAL A 504 -35.42 33.41 -13.79
N SER A 505 -36.56 32.95 -13.29
CA SER A 505 -37.77 33.76 -13.02
C SER A 505 -38.02 34.00 -11.52
N GLU A 506 -37.34 33.24 -10.66
CA GLU A 506 -37.34 33.39 -9.21
C GLU A 506 -35.92 33.21 -8.67
N LEU A 507 -35.56 34.07 -7.72
CA LEU A 507 -34.34 33.99 -6.94
C LEU A 507 -34.72 33.95 -5.46
N VAL A 508 -34.09 33.05 -4.70
CA VAL A 508 -34.25 32.92 -3.25
C VAL A 508 -32.96 33.37 -2.58
N VAL A 509 -33.08 34.12 -1.48
CA VAL A 509 -32.00 34.92 -0.87
C VAL A 509 -32.19 34.96 0.65
N THR A 510 -31.16 35.28 1.44
CA THR A 510 -31.33 35.33 2.90
C THR A 510 -31.99 36.64 3.36
N THR A 511 -32.55 36.63 4.56
CA THR A 511 -33.19 37.79 5.17
C THR A 511 -32.23 38.94 5.53
N LYS A 512 -30.92 38.74 5.39
CA LYS A 512 -29.89 39.77 5.58
C LYS A 512 -29.56 40.53 4.31
N ASP A 513 -29.80 39.93 3.14
CA ASP A 513 -29.30 40.43 1.86
C ASP A 513 -30.29 41.38 1.18
N VAL A 514 -31.57 41.28 1.55
CA VAL A 514 -32.68 42.11 1.03
C VAL A 514 -33.30 42.99 2.11
N TRP A 515 -33.80 44.17 1.71
CA TRP A 515 -34.61 45.00 2.60
C TRP A 515 -35.92 44.29 2.94
N ILE A 516 -36.23 44.20 4.23
CA ILE A 516 -37.48 43.64 4.75
C ILE A 516 -38.30 44.76 5.44
N PRO A 517 -39.60 44.88 5.14
CA PRO A 517 -40.46 45.84 5.85
C PRO A 517 -40.60 45.45 7.33
N LYS A 518 -40.15 46.34 8.22
CA LYS A 518 -40.30 46.17 9.67
C LYS A 518 -41.76 46.39 10.07
N VAL A 519 -42.42 45.32 10.51
CA VAL A 519 -43.79 45.37 11.07
C VAL A 519 -43.71 45.44 12.59
N PHE A 520 -44.48 46.34 13.20
CA PHE A 520 -44.61 46.48 14.65
C PHE A 520 -46.09 46.42 15.03
N LEU A 521 -46.44 45.56 15.98
CA LEU A 521 -47.79 45.51 16.54
C LEU A 521 -47.94 46.60 17.61
N GLN A 522 -48.46 47.76 17.21
CA GLN A 522 -48.83 48.80 18.16
C GLN A 522 -50.17 48.43 18.82
N ARG A 523 -50.14 48.13 20.12
CA ARG A 523 -51.35 48.03 20.94
C ARG A 523 -52.03 49.41 20.99
N LYS A 524 -53.30 49.46 20.55
CA LYS A 524 -54.20 50.60 20.76
C LYS A 524 -54.84 50.53 22.14
#